data_AF-A0A6C2E1Z4-F1
#
_entry.id   AF-A0A6C2E1Z4-F1
#
_cell.length_a   1.000
_cell.length_b   1.000
_cell.length_c   1.000
_cell.angle_alpha   90.00
_cell.angle_beta   90.00
_cell.angle_gamma   90.00
#
_symmetry.space_group_name_H-M   'P 1'
#
loop_
_entity.id
_entity.type
_entity.pdbx_description
1 polymer ?
#
loop_
_entity_poly.entity_id
_entity_poly.type
_entity_poly.pdbx_seq_one_letter_code
_entity_poly.pdbx_strand_id
1 'polypeptide(L)'
;MRHRCKTPQLNKAADQRKALLRALTTELILRGEIKTTRAKADAVRSNVDHMITLAKDGSLHARRQAISYLYDISVKDGEPVSDRPMTKTKQAQLPEDERVTSLVDLLFSQAKDRYAERNGGYTRIVRTVSRRGDNAEMAILQLV
;
A
#
# COMPACT_ATOMS: atom_id res chain seq x y z
N MET A 1 21.26 0.76 23.83
CA MET A 1 19.95 0.18 23.48
C MET A 1 18.85 1.12 23.91
N ARG A 2 17.72 1.21 23.17
CA ARG A 2 16.54 1.97 23.60
C ARG A 2 15.46 1.00 24.08
N HIS A 3 15.10 1.05 25.35
CA HIS A 3 14.13 0.11 25.93
C HIS A 3 12.71 0.40 25.44
N ARG A 4 11.97 -0.64 25.01
CA ARG A 4 10.56 -0.59 24.58
C ARG A 4 10.24 0.34 23.38
N CYS A 5 11.25 0.80 22.64
CA CYS A 5 11.03 1.56 21.41
C CYS A 5 10.79 0.62 20.22
N LYS A 6 9.53 0.45 19.80
CA LYS A 6 9.14 -0.40 18.67
C LYS A 6 9.06 0.34 17.33
N THR A 7 9.17 1.67 17.33
CA THR A 7 9.04 2.49 16.12
C THR A 7 10.35 2.52 15.32
N PRO A 8 10.37 2.06 14.06
CA PRO A 8 11.56 2.10 13.22
C PRO A 8 11.85 3.55 12.80
N GLN A 9 13.04 4.07 13.14
CA GLN A 9 13.37 5.49 12.87
C GLN A 9 13.77 5.76 11.41
N LEU A 10 14.31 4.75 10.71
CA LEU A 10 14.71 4.81 9.30
C LEU A 10 15.68 5.96 8.94
N ASN A 11 16.42 6.49 9.93
CA ASN A 11 17.28 7.67 9.79
C ASN A 11 16.55 8.87 9.17
N LYS A 12 15.26 9.06 9.53
CA LYS A 12 14.41 10.14 9.05
C LYS A 12 13.63 10.79 10.18
N ALA A 13 13.36 12.09 10.02
CA ALA A 13 12.42 12.80 10.87
C ALA A 13 11.01 12.20 10.79
N ALA A 14 10.15 12.50 11.77
CA ALA A 14 8.87 11.82 11.94
C ALA A 14 7.89 12.07 10.78
N ASP A 15 7.85 13.29 10.27
CA ASP A 15 7.09 13.74 9.11
C ASP A 15 7.54 13.03 7.83
N GLN A 16 8.84 13.02 7.55
CA GLN A 16 9.44 12.37 6.38
C GLN A 16 9.24 10.86 6.43
N ARG A 17 9.33 10.26 7.62
CA ARG A 17 9.06 8.84 7.83
C ARG A 17 7.59 8.52 7.58
N LYS A 18 6.65 9.35 8.05
CA LYS A 18 5.22 9.17 7.80
C LYS A 18 4.93 9.21 6.30
N ALA A 19 5.49 10.19 5.58
CA ALA A 19 5.36 10.30 4.13
C ALA A 19 5.95 9.09 3.40
N LEU A 20 7.16 8.65 3.79
CA LEU A 20 7.82 7.49 3.19
C LEU A 20 7.00 6.21 3.35
N LEU A 21 6.51 5.93 4.57
CA LEU A 21 5.73 4.73 4.84
C LEU A 21 4.39 4.75 4.12
N ARG A 22 3.73 5.92 4.06
CA ARG A 22 2.52 6.12 3.27
C ARG A 22 2.75 5.84 1.78
N ALA A 23 3.83 6.39 1.21
CA ALA A 23 4.19 6.18 -0.19
C ALA A 23 4.45 4.70 -0.49
N LEU A 24 5.30 4.04 0.29
CA LEU A 24 5.62 2.61 0.07
C LEU A 24 4.41 1.69 0.24
N THR A 25 3.53 1.99 1.20
CA THR A 25 2.27 1.23 1.39
C THR A 25 1.36 1.40 0.17
N THR A 26 1.24 2.62 -0.34
CA THR A 26 0.44 2.93 -1.53
C THR A 26 1.00 2.19 -2.76
N GLU A 27 2.31 2.30 -3.01
CA GLU A 27 2.97 1.63 -4.15
C GLU A 27 2.84 0.10 -4.08
N LEU A 28 2.95 -0.49 -2.89
CA LEU A 28 2.77 -1.93 -2.73
C LEU A 28 1.34 -2.38 -3.03
N ILE A 29 0.33 -1.63 -2.57
CA ILE A 29 -1.06 -1.97 -2.84
C ILE A 29 -1.38 -1.81 -4.34
N LEU A 30 -0.82 -0.77 -4.97
CA LEU A 30 -1.00 -0.51 -6.39
C LEU A 30 -0.39 -1.62 -7.25
N ARG A 31 0.89 -1.93 -7.04
CA ARG A 31 1.66 -2.83 -7.93
C ARG A 31 1.66 -4.29 -7.48
N GLY A 32 1.30 -4.57 -6.24
CA GLY A 32 1.40 -5.90 -5.62
C GLY A 32 2.81 -6.31 -5.18
N GLU A 33 3.85 -5.73 -5.77
CA GLU A 33 5.25 -5.99 -5.42
C GLU A 33 6.11 -4.71 -5.53
N ILE A 34 7.01 -4.51 -4.55
CA ILE A 34 8.02 -3.44 -4.59
C ILE A 34 9.39 -3.92 -4.13
N LYS A 35 10.45 -3.40 -4.76
CA LYS A 35 11.84 -3.61 -4.34
C LYS A 35 12.32 -2.43 -3.49
N THR A 36 12.76 -2.69 -2.27
CA THR A 36 13.21 -1.66 -1.32
C THR A 36 14.32 -2.17 -0.41
N THR A 37 14.80 -1.36 0.53
CA THR A 37 15.75 -1.85 1.54
C THR A 37 15.02 -2.70 2.57
N ARG A 38 15.69 -3.72 3.11
CA ARG A 38 15.09 -4.63 4.10
C ARG A 38 14.47 -3.89 5.28
N ALA A 39 15.17 -2.89 5.83
CA ALA A 39 14.66 -2.08 6.94
C ALA A 39 13.36 -1.33 6.60
N LYS A 40 13.22 -0.84 5.36
CA LYS A 40 11.98 -0.20 4.88
C LYS A 40 10.88 -1.23 4.69
N ALA A 41 11.19 -2.38 4.09
CA ALA A 41 10.22 -3.47 3.90
C ALA A 41 9.63 -3.94 5.24
N ASP A 42 10.51 -4.17 6.23
CA ASP A 42 10.10 -4.59 7.57
C ASP A 42 9.16 -3.57 8.24
N ALA A 43 9.43 -2.27 8.07
CA ALA A 43 8.64 -1.18 8.63
C ALA A 43 7.27 -1.00 7.95
N VAL A 44 7.16 -1.31 6.66
CA VAL A 44 5.94 -1.12 5.87
C VAL A 44 4.88 -2.17 6.18
N ARG A 45 5.27 -3.40 6.55
CA ARG A 45 4.36 -4.53 6.83
C ARG A 45 3.18 -4.15 7.73
N SER A 46 3.44 -3.48 8.85
CA SER A 46 2.40 -3.13 9.81
C SER A 46 1.31 -2.22 9.22
N ASN A 47 1.69 -1.30 8.33
CA ASN A 47 0.73 -0.39 7.71
C ASN A 47 -0.08 -1.13 6.63
N VAL A 48 0.57 -1.97 5.84
CA VAL A 48 -0.09 -2.76 4.80
C VAL A 48 -1.08 -3.74 5.41
N ASP A 49 -0.66 -4.46 6.46
CA ASP A 49 -1.53 -5.40 7.15
C ASP A 49 -2.76 -4.71 7.74
N HIS A 50 -2.57 -3.51 8.29
CA HIS A 50 -3.68 -2.70 8.78
C HIS A 50 -4.61 -2.26 7.64
N MET A 51 -4.09 -1.77 6.50
CA MET A 51 -4.92 -1.37 5.35
C MET A 51 -5.73 -2.52 4.77
N ILE A 52 -5.13 -3.71 4.63
CA ILE A 52 -5.85 -4.90 4.15
C ILE A 52 -6.91 -5.36 5.16
N THR A 53 -6.61 -5.28 6.45
CA THR A 53 -7.59 -5.60 7.50
C THR A 53 -8.80 -4.65 7.46
N LEU A 54 -8.59 -3.34 7.26
CA LEU A 54 -9.67 -2.37 7.07
C LEU A 54 -10.48 -2.69 5.81
N ALA A 55 -9.82 -3.08 4.72
CA ALA A 55 -10.49 -3.45 3.48
C ALA A 55 -11.35 -4.72 3.62
N LYS A 56 -10.89 -5.71 4.42
CA LYS A 56 -11.68 -6.91 4.74
C LYS A 56 -12.96 -6.59 5.52
N ASP A 57 -12.93 -5.64 6.46
CA ASP A 57 -14.14 -5.21 7.17
C ASP A 57 -15.14 -4.60 6.17
N GLY A 58 -14.67 -3.66 5.35
CA GLY A 58 -15.48 -3.06 4.28
C GLY A 58 -16.51 -2.03 4.76
N SER A 59 -16.51 -1.68 6.05
CA SER A 59 -17.39 -0.65 6.61
C SER A 59 -17.06 0.75 6.08
N LEU A 60 -18.03 1.67 6.15
CA LEU A 60 -17.81 3.07 5.78
C LEU A 60 -16.72 3.73 6.65
N HIS A 61 -16.64 3.36 7.93
CA HIS A 61 -15.62 3.88 8.84
C HIS A 61 -14.23 3.39 8.44
N ALA A 62 -14.07 2.10 8.16
CA ALA A 62 -12.82 1.53 7.67
C ALA A 62 -12.37 2.19 6.35
N ARG A 63 -13.31 2.43 5.43
CA ARG A 63 -13.02 3.15 4.18
C ARG A 63 -12.53 4.57 4.42
N ARG A 64 -13.15 5.33 5.33
CA ARG A 64 -12.70 6.69 5.70
C ARG A 64 -11.30 6.69 6.31
N GLN A 65 -10.99 5.71 7.16
CA GLN A 65 -9.65 5.56 7.71
C GLN A 65 -8.61 5.29 6.62
N ALA A 66 -8.90 4.38 5.69
CA ALA A 66 -8.01 4.09 4.56
C ALA A 66 -7.78 5.32 3.66
N ILE A 67 -8.84 6.07 3.34
CA ILE A 67 -8.75 7.33 2.56
C ILE A 67 -7.85 8.35 3.27
N SER A 68 -7.94 8.46 4.60
CA SER A 68 -7.10 9.41 5.35
C SER A 68 -5.60 9.08 5.27
N TYR A 69 -5.26 7.79 5.08
CA TYR A 69 -3.89 7.31 5.11
C TYR A 69 -3.29 7.14 3.71
N LEU A 70 -3.97 6.51 2.76
CA LEU A 70 -3.43 6.25 1.41
C LEU A 70 -3.40 7.51 0.55
N TYR A 71 -2.51 7.57 -0.44
CA TYR A 71 -2.60 8.62 -1.45
C TYR A 71 -3.77 8.32 -2.39
N ASP A 72 -4.51 9.37 -2.75
CA ASP A 72 -5.60 9.26 -3.70
C ASP A 72 -5.00 9.17 -5.10
N ILE A 73 -5.13 7.98 -5.70
CA ILE A 73 -4.59 7.65 -7.01
C ILE A 73 -5.71 7.04 -7.83
N SER A 74 -5.89 7.59 -9.02
CA SER A 74 -6.69 7.06 -10.11
C SER A 74 -5.99 5.85 -10.72
N VAL A 75 -6.67 4.70 -10.75
CA VAL A 75 -6.14 3.44 -11.28
C VAL A 75 -7.03 2.95 -12.42
N LYS A 76 -6.39 2.51 -13.51
CA LYS A 76 -7.03 1.80 -14.62
C LYS A 76 -6.19 0.56 -14.93
N ASP A 77 -6.82 -0.62 -14.97
CA ASP A 77 -6.15 -1.90 -15.26
C ASP A 77 -4.92 -2.20 -14.39
N GLY A 78 -4.88 -1.69 -13.16
CA GLY A 78 -3.75 -1.83 -12.23
C GLY A 78 -2.63 -0.80 -12.40
N GLU A 79 -2.74 0.10 -13.39
CA GLU A 79 -1.78 1.16 -13.64
C GLU A 79 -2.31 2.53 -13.18
N PRO A 80 -1.44 3.40 -12.63
CA PRO A 80 -1.83 4.74 -12.23
C PRO A 80 -2.05 5.62 -13.47
N VAL A 81 -3.18 6.33 -13.51
CA VAL A 81 -3.52 7.27 -14.58
C VAL A 81 -3.32 8.69 -14.08
N SER A 82 -2.64 9.54 -14.87
CA SER A 82 -2.38 10.95 -14.54
C SER A 82 -3.61 11.84 -14.56
N ASP A 83 -4.70 11.35 -15.15
CA ASP A 83 -5.92 12.11 -15.32
C ASP A 83 -6.61 12.34 -13.98
N ARG A 84 -6.92 13.62 -13.74
CA ARG A 84 -7.74 14.04 -12.61
C ARG A 84 -9.07 13.27 -12.71
N PRO A 85 -9.52 12.55 -11.67
CA PRO A 85 -10.71 11.73 -11.78
C PRO A 85 -11.88 12.61 -12.21
N MET A 86 -12.56 12.20 -13.29
CA MET A 86 -13.81 12.85 -13.66
C MET A 86 -14.79 12.75 -12.49
N THR A 87 -15.79 13.64 -12.43
CA THR A 87 -16.87 13.49 -11.43
C THR A 87 -17.48 12.09 -11.54
N LYS A 88 -17.83 11.45 -10.40
CA LYS A 88 -18.37 10.08 -10.36
C LYS A 88 -19.52 9.87 -11.37
N THR A 89 -20.34 10.91 -11.56
CA THR A 89 -21.44 10.94 -12.53
C THR A 89 -20.97 10.76 -13.98
N LYS A 90 -19.82 11.34 -14.35
CA LYS A 90 -19.24 11.16 -15.68
C LYS A 90 -18.63 9.77 -15.84
N GLN A 91 -17.90 9.25 -14.83
CA GLN A 91 -17.33 7.89 -14.88
C GLN A 91 -18.37 6.78 -15.10
N ALA A 92 -19.53 6.88 -14.47
CA ALA A 92 -20.60 5.88 -14.62
C ALA A 92 -21.18 5.82 -16.05
N GLN A 93 -20.98 6.88 -16.85
CA GLN A 93 -21.45 6.96 -18.23
C GLN A 93 -20.40 6.43 -19.22
N LEU A 94 -19.14 6.21 -18.79
CA LEU A 94 -18.12 5.57 -19.63
C LEU A 94 -18.33 4.05 -19.70
N PRO A 95 -17.97 3.43 -20.84
CA PRO A 95 -17.96 1.99 -20.97
C PRO A 95 -16.98 1.38 -19.95
N GLU A 96 -17.27 0.15 -19.49
CA GLU A 96 -16.61 -0.49 -18.33
C GLU A 96 -15.08 -0.55 -18.46
N ASP A 97 -14.59 -0.72 -19.68
CA ASP A 97 -13.19 -0.78 -20.10
C ASP A 97 -12.45 0.57 -20.01
N GLU A 98 -13.16 1.68 -19.85
CA GLU A 98 -12.57 3.02 -19.67
C GLU A 98 -12.70 3.56 -18.25
N ARG A 99 -13.30 2.80 -17.33
CA ARG A 99 -13.54 3.28 -15.97
C ARG A 99 -12.26 3.36 -15.15
N VAL A 100 -11.99 4.57 -14.67
CA VAL A 100 -10.92 4.87 -13.72
C VAL A 100 -11.46 4.75 -12.31
N THR A 101 -10.85 3.91 -11.48
CA THR A 101 -11.28 3.67 -10.09
C THR A 101 -10.24 4.20 -9.11
N SER A 102 -10.64 4.60 -7.90
CA SER A 102 -9.65 4.97 -6.88
C SER A 102 -8.94 3.74 -6.33
N LEU A 103 -7.68 3.88 -5.92
CA LEU A 103 -6.91 2.79 -5.29
C LEU A 103 -7.63 2.18 -4.07
N VAL A 104 -8.31 3.01 -3.28
CA VAL A 104 -9.06 2.55 -2.10
C VAL A 104 -10.25 1.71 -2.53
N ASP A 105 -10.98 2.13 -3.56
CA ASP A 105 -12.14 1.38 -4.04
C ASP A 105 -11.72 0.02 -4.61
N LEU A 106 -10.60 -0.02 -5.34
CA LEU A 106 -9.98 -1.25 -5.85
C LEU A 106 -9.56 -2.19 -4.70
N LEU A 107 -8.90 -1.66 -3.67
CA LEU A 107 -8.48 -2.44 -2.52
C LEU A 107 -9.68 -3.08 -1.81
N PHE A 108 -10.75 -2.31 -1.59
CA PHE A 108 -11.93 -2.77 -0.86
C PHE A 108 -12.77 -3.77 -1.67
N SER A 109 -12.77 -3.68 -3.01
CA SER A 109 -13.45 -4.67 -3.85
C SER A 109 -12.71 -6.01 -3.86
N GLN A 110 -11.37 -5.99 -3.92
CA GLN A 110 -10.56 -7.21 -4.06
C GLN A 110 -10.20 -7.90 -2.73
N ALA A 111 -10.12 -7.15 -1.63
CA ALA A 111 -9.56 -7.66 -0.38
C ALA A 111 -10.33 -8.84 0.21
N LYS A 112 -11.67 -8.84 0.12
CA LYS A 112 -12.49 -9.95 0.64
C LYS A 112 -12.23 -11.22 -0.16
N ASP A 113 -12.26 -11.15 -1.48
CA ASP A 113 -12.06 -12.31 -2.35
C ASP A 113 -10.65 -12.89 -2.22
N ARG A 114 -9.63 -12.03 -2.13
CA ARG A 114 -8.23 -12.48 -2.02
C ARG A 114 -7.84 -12.96 -0.62
N TYR A 115 -8.37 -12.35 0.44
CA TYR A 115 -7.84 -12.54 1.80
C TYR A 115 -8.88 -12.96 2.85
N ALA A 116 -10.08 -13.39 2.47
CA ALA A 116 -11.16 -13.79 3.39
C ALA A 116 -10.67 -14.66 4.56
N GLU A 117 -10.02 -15.78 4.24
CA GLU A 117 -9.60 -16.78 5.23
C GLU A 117 -8.28 -16.43 5.96
N ARG A 118 -7.53 -15.43 5.49
CA ARG A 118 -6.21 -15.11 6.04
C ARG A 118 -6.32 -14.16 7.23
N ASN A 119 -5.82 -14.60 8.40
CA ASN A 119 -5.82 -13.82 9.65
C ASN A 119 -4.50 -13.06 9.88
N GLY A 120 -4.12 -12.21 8.91
CA GLY A 120 -2.89 -11.40 8.97
C GLY A 120 -1.71 -11.99 8.18
N GLY A 121 -0.58 -11.26 8.16
CA GLY A 121 0.59 -11.65 7.38
C GLY A 121 0.28 -11.67 5.89
N TYR A 122 -0.21 -10.54 5.38
CA TYR A 122 -0.61 -10.40 3.97
C TYR A 122 0.57 -10.06 3.05
N THR A 123 1.75 -9.89 3.64
CA THR A 123 2.98 -9.54 2.94
C THR A 123 4.07 -10.57 3.18
N ARG A 124 4.89 -10.79 2.17
CA ARG A 124 6.12 -11.59 2.22
C ARG A 124 7.32 -10.71 1.90
N ILE A 125 8.42 -10.91 2.62
CA ILE A 125 9.71 -10.26 2.34
C ILE A 125 10.68 -11.32 1.82
N VAL A 126 11.15 -11.14 0.59
CA VAL A 126 12.17 -11.98 -0.04
C VAL A 126 13.47 -11.18 -0.08
N ARG A 127 14.52 -11.69 0.55
CA ARG A 127 15.84 -11.02 0.53
C ARG A 127 16.44 -11.12 -0.86
N THR A 128 17.16 -10.07 -1.25
CA THR A 128 17.90 -10.01 -2.51
C THR A 128 19.35 -9.64 -2.24
N VAL A 129 20.16 -9.59 -3.30
CA VAL A 129 21.56 -9.14 -3.21
C VAL A 129 21.65 -7.73 -2.66
N SER A 130 22.68 -7.44 -1.86
CA SER A 130 22.97 -6.09 -1.41
C SER A 130 23.19 -5.14 -2.60
N ARG A 131 22.77 -3.90 -2.45
CA ARG A 131 22.93 -2.90 -3.51
C ARG A 131 24.39 -2.54 -3.71
N ARG A 132 24.85 -2.53 -4.96
CA ARG A 132 26.19 -2.06 -5.32
C ARG A 132 26.35 -0.58 -4.99
N GLY A 133 27.47 -0.21 -4.37
CA GLY A 133 27.80 1.17 -3.99
C GLY A 133 27.78 1.37 -2.48
N ASP A 134 26.60 1.27 -1.85
CA ASP A 134 26.44 1.47 -0.41
C ASP A 134 26.20 0.18 0.39
N ASN A 135 26.23 -0.98 -0.29
CA ASN A 135 26.04 -2.30 0.30
C ASN A 135 24.75 -2.45 1.14
N ALA A 136 23.72 -1.64 0.85
CA ALA A 136 22.47 -1.72 1.58
C ALA A 136 21.76 -3.06 1.33
N GLU A 137 21.29 -3.73 2.39
CA GLU A 137 20.49 -4.94 2.28
C GLU A 137 19.16 -4.65 1.56
N MET A 138 18.95 -5.30 0.42
CA MET A 138 17.74 -5.13 -0.40
C MET A 138 16.78 -6.30 -0.19
N ALA A 139 15.49 -6.02 -0.31
CA ALA A 139 14.44 -7.02 -0.29
C ALA A 139 13.30 -6.64 -1.24
N ILE A 140 12.62 -7.67 -1.74
CA ILE A 140 11.35 -7.56 -2.42
C ILE A 140 10.26 -7.75 -1.37
N LEU A 141 9.33 -6.80 -1.30
CA LEU A 141 8.12 -6.87 -0.49
C LEU A 141 6.95 -7.11 -1.43
N GLN A 142 6.21 -8.19 -1.23
CA GLN A 142 5.11 -8.60 -2.11
C GLN A 142 3.88 -8.96 -1.29
N LEU A 143 2.71 -8.73 -1.88
CA LEU A 143 1.43 -9.26 -1.41
C LEU A 143 1.39 -10.78 -1.64
N VAL A 144 0.69 -11.51 -0.77
CA VAL A 144 0.60 -12.98 -0.78
C VAL A 144 -0.72 -13.46 -1.38
#